data_AF-A0A3M2IHB7-F1
#
_entry.id   AF-A0A3M2IHB7-F1
#
_cell.length_a   1.000
_cell.length_b   1.000
_cell.length_c   1.000
_cell.angle_alpha   90.00
_cell.angle_beta   90.00
_cell.angle_gamma   90.00
#
_symmetry.space_group_name_H-M   'P 1'
#
loop_
_entity.id
_entity.type
_entity.pdbx_description
1 polymer ?
#
loop_
_entity_poly.entity_id
_entity_poly.type
_entity_poly.pdbx_seq_one_letter_code
_entity_poly.pdbx_strand_id
1 'polypeptide(L)'
;MAAEVSAADGALKQGADAVAQSRGELQRELSALEGKLSGIGSHWQGQGAVAFNALMARWREDANKIVSALNEFESNLLTSQSTYTASDEAQQSTFSRLQGRLG
;
A
#
# COMPACT_ATOMS: atom_id res chain seq x y z
N MET A 1 -8.52 5.71 26.69
CA MET A 1 -7.72 4.50 26.37
C MET A 1 -8.48 3.55 25.45
N ALA A 2 -9.41 2.70 25.89
CA ALA A 2 -10.08 1.73 24.97
C ALA A 2 -10.80 2.36 23.76
N ALA A 3 -11.51 3.48 23.94
CA ALA A 3 -12.16 4.18 22.85
C ALA A 3 -11.18 4.87 21.88
N GLU A 4 -10.00 5.28 22.36
CA GLU A 4 -8.95 5.89 21.53
C GLU A 4 -8.23 4.82 20.70
N VAL A 5 -8.02 3.63 21.26
CA VAL A 5 -7.45 2.47 20.55
C VAL A 5 -8.37 2.03 19.41
N SER A 6 -9.67 1.88 19.70
CA SER A 6 -10.66 1.52 18.67
C SER A 6 -10.76 2.56 17.55
N ALA A 7 -10.67 3.86 17.88
CA ALA A 7 -10.64 4.92 16.88
C ALA A 7 -9.35 4.89 16.02
N ALA A 8 -8.21 4.61 16.63
CA ALA A 8 -6.93 4.46 15.93
C ALA A 8 -6.91 3.24 14.99
N ASP A 9 -7.41 2.09 15.44
CA ASP A 9 -7.53 0.87 14.63
C ASP A 9 -8.46 1.10 13.42
N GLY A 10 -9.58 1.80 13.63
CA GLY A 10 -10.49 2.20 12.56
C GLY A 10 -9.81 3.11 11.52
N ALA A 11 -9.04 4.08 11.99
CA ALA A 11 -8.30 5.01 11.11
C ALA A 11 -7.19 4.30 10.32
N LEU A 12 -6.45 3.37 10.93
CA LEU A 12 -5.41 2.58 10.25
C LEU A 12 -6.01 1.72 9.14
N LYS A 13 -7.15 1.06 9.41
CA LYS A 13 -7.86 0.27 8.42
C LYS A 13 -8.37 1.13 7.26
N GLN A 14 -9.00 2.27 7.55
CA GLN A 14 -9.45 3.21 6.52
C GLN A 14 -8.29 3.73 5.66
N GLY A 15 -7.14 4.00 6.28
CA GLY A 15 -5.92 4.39 5.57
C GLY A 15 -5.44 3.30 4.62
N ALA A 16 -5.40 2.03 5.07
CA ALA A 16 -5.02 0.90 4.25
C ALA A 16 -5.97 0.73 3.04
N ASP A 17 -7.28 0.81 3.27
CA ASP A 17 -8.28 0.72 2.20
C ASP A 17 -8.12 1.86 1.17
N ALA A 18 -7.86 3.09 1.62
CA ALA A 18 -7.61 4.25 0.75
C ALA A 18 -6.32 4.10 -0.08
N VAL A 19 -5.27 3.53 0.50
CA VAL A 19 -4.02 3.22 -0.21
C VAL A 19 -4.26 2.13 -1.27
N ALA A 20 -5.00 1.09 -0.93
CA ALA A 20 -5.35 0.02 -1.87
C ALA A 20 -6.15 0.55 -3.07
N GLN A 21 -7.13 1.43 -2.83
CA GLN A 21 -7.87 2.10 -3.89
C GLN A 21 -6.96 2.95 -4.78
N SER A 22 -6.15 3.82 -4.16
CA SER A 22 -5.22 4.72 -4.87
C SER A 22 -4.21 3.94 -5.70
N ARG A 23 -3.71 2.80 -5.20
CA ARG A 23 -2.85 1.88 -5.96
C ARG A 23 -3.56 1.33 -7.19
N GLY A 24 -4.81 0.89 -7.05
CA GLY A 24 -5.59 0.37 -8.18
C GLY A 24 -5.88 1.43 -9.25
N GLU A 25 -6.15 2.67 -8.84
CA GLU A 25 -6.26 3.83 -9.74
C GLU A 25 -4.94 4.10 -10.47
N LEU A 26 -3.84 4.22 -9.72
CA LEU A 26 -2.51 4.44 -10.29
C LEU A 26 -2.12 3.35 -11.28
N GLN A 27 -2.37 2.07 -10.96
CA GLN A 27 -2.05 0.97 -11.86
C GLN A 27 -2.81 1.06 -13.19
N ARG A 28 -4.09 1.48 -13.16
CA ARG A 28 -4.88 1.73 -14.37
C ARG A 28 -4.32 2.88 -15.19
N GLU A 29 -3.93 3.98 -14.55
CA GLU A 29 -3.33 5.13 -15.23
C GLU A 29 -1.98 4.78 -15.86
N LEU A 30 -1.13 4.04 -15.14
CA LEU A 30 0.17 3.57 -15.63
C LEU A 30 0.01 2.69 -16.87
N SER A 31 -0.91 1.72 -16.85
CA SER A 31 -1.21 0.87 -18.01
C SER A 31 -1.79 1.67 -19.18
N ALA A 32 -2.67 2.64 -18.92
CA ALA A 32 -3.24 3.48 -19.97
C ALA A 32 -2.17 4.35 -20.65
N LEU A 33 -1.24 4.93 -19.89
CA LEU A 33 -0.14 5.71 -20.43
C LEU A 33 0.85 4.83 -21.18
N GLU A 34 1.16 3.63 -20.68
CA GLU A 34 1.97 2.65 -21.38
C GLU A 34 1.39 2.30 -22.77
N GLY A 35 0.08 2.07 -22.85
CA GLY A 35 -0.61 1.80 -24.12
C GLY A 35 -0.50 2.97 -25.11
N LYS A 36 -0.66 4.22 -24.63
CA LYS A 36 -0.47 5.42 -25.46
C LYS A 36 0.96 5.55 -25.97
N LEU A 37 1.95 5.30 -25.10
CA LEU A 37 3.37 5.33 -25.47
C LEU A 37 3.70 4.26 -26.52
N SER A 38 3.21 3.03 -26.33
CA SER A 38 3.39 1.93 -27.29
C SER A 38 2.80 2.24 -28.68
N GLY A 39 1.62 2.88 -28.71
CA GLY A 39 1.01 3.33 -29.96
C GLY A 39 1.89 4.31 -30.74
N ILE A 40 2.52 5.27 -30.05
CA ILE A 40 3.43 6.24 -30.67
C ILE A 40 4.73 5.57 -31.11
N GLY A 41 5.31 4.74 -30.23
CA GLY A 41 6.59 4.06 -30.47
C GLY A 41 6.61 3.14 -31.70
N SER A 42 5.44 2.62 -32.11
CA SER A 42 5.31 1.84 -33.35
C SER A 42 5.75 2.59 -34.62
N HIS A 43 5.82 3.92 -34.57
CA HIS A 43 6.26 4.77 -35.68
C HIS A 43 7.78 5.03 -35.68
N TRP A 44 8.49 4.71 -34.58
CA TRP A 44 9.92 4.97 -34.48
C TRP A 44 10.72 3.77 -34.97
N GLN A 45 11.59 4.01 -35.96
CA GLN A 45 12.46 3.01 -36.57
C GLN A 45 13.92 3.39 -36.38
N GLY A 46 14.83 2.42 -36.48
CA GLY A 46 16.27 2.65 -36.33
C GLY A 46 16.66 3.07 -34.90
N GLN A 47 17.51 4.09 -34.77
CA GLN A 47 18.02 4.53 -33.46
C GLN A 47 16.91 5.05 -32.51
N GLY A 48 15.82 5.59 -33.06
CA GLY A 48 14.66 6.01 -32.27
C GLY A 48 13.96 4.84 -31.56
N ALA A 49 13.93 3.66 -32.18
CA ALA A 49 13.36 2.45 -31.58
C ALA A 49 14.19 1.98 -30.38
N VAL A 50 15.52 2.10 -30.43
CA VAL A 50 16.41 1.74 -29.32
C VAL A 50 16.16 2.65 -28.11
N ALA A 51 16.11 3.97 -28.33
CA ALA A 51 15.83 4.94 -27.28
C ALA A 51 14.42 4.73 -26.68
N PHE A 52 13.42 4.42 -27.51
CA PHE A 52 12.07 4.08 -27.05
C PHE A 52 12.04 2.85 -26.16
N ASN A 53 12.70 1.77 -26.57
CA ASN A 53 12.74 0.54 -25.78
C ASN A 53 13.40 0.77 -24.41
N ALA A 54 14.47 1.57 -24.36
CA ALA A 54 15.10 1.96 -23.09
C ALA A 54 14.14 2.78 -22.20
N LEU A 55 13.42 3.75 -22.79
CA LEU A 55 12.39 4.52 -22.07
C LEU A 55 11.28 3.61 -21.53
N MET A 56 10.76 2.69 -22.34
CA MET A 56 9.69 1.77 -21.93
C MET A 56 10.14 0.80 -20.84
N ALA A 57 11.38 0.32 -20.89
CA ALA A 57 11.96 -0.49 -19.82
C ALA A 57 12.01 0.31 -18.51
N ARG A 58 12.49 1.55 -18.57
CA ARG A 58 12.55 2.43 -17.40
C ARG A 58 11.16 2.78 -16.85
N TRP A 59 10.22 3.07 -17.75
CA TRP A 59 8.82 3.31 -17.40
C TRP A 59 8.23 2.16 -16.58
N ARG A 60 8.38 0.92 -17.04
CA ARG A 60 7.91 -0.28 -16.33
C ARG A 60 8.60 -0.46 -14.98
N GLU A 61 9.91 -0.21 -14.93
CA GLU A 61 10.68 -0.28 -13.68
C GLU A 61 10.13 0.71 -12.64
N ASP A 62 9.95 1.97 -13.03
CA ASP A 62 9.49 3.02 -12.12
C ASP A 62 8.01 2.82 -11.74
N ALA A 63 7.17 2.40 -12.68
CA ALA A 63 5.78 1.99 -12.42
C ALA A 63 5.69 0.90 -11.35
N ASN A 64 6.49 -0.16 -11.50
CA ASN A 64 6.53 -1.27 -10.54
C ASN A 64 7.02 -0.81 -9.16
N LYS A 65 8.03 0.06 -9.09
CA LYS A 65 8.51 0.60 -7.82
C LYS A 65 7.42 1.34 -7.05
N ILE A 66 6.65 2.20 -7.72
CA ILE A 66 5.61 2.97 -7.04
C ILE A 66 4.49 2.03 -6.57
N VAL A 67 4.04 1.10 -7.41
CA VAL A 67 2.99 0.13 -7.03
C VAL A 67 3.44 -0.74 -5.85
N SER A 68 4.68 -1.21 -5.85
CA SER A 68 5.25 -1.98 -4.74
C SER A 68 5.36 -1.17 -3.45
N ALA A 69 5.78 0.10 -3.53
CA ALA A 69 5.83 0.97 -2.35
C ALA A 69 4.43 1.18 -1.73
N LEU A 70 3.38 1.29 -2.55
CA LEU A 70 2.00 1.38 -2.06
C LEU A 70 1.51 0.05 -1.45
N ASN A 71 1.91 -1.10 -2.01
CA ASN A 71 1.66 -2.41 -1.38
C ASN A 71 2.32 -2.53 -0.01
N GLU A 72 3.60 -2.17 0.10
CA GLU A 72 4.34 -2.20 1.36
C GLU A 72 3.72 -1.25 2.38
N PHE A 73 3.33 -0.05 1.95
CA PHE A 73 2.68 0.92 2.83
C PHE A 73 1.33 0.41 3.38
N GLU A 74 0.47 -0.16 2.53
CA GLU A 74 -0.77 -0.81 2.98
C GLU A 74 -0.48 -1.94 3.99
N SER A 75 0.47 -2.83 3.66
CA SER A 75 0.86 -3.94 4.54
C SER A 75 1.36 -3.45 5.90
N ASN A 76 2.12 -2.36 5.93
CA ASN A 76 2.61 -1.75 7.15
C ASN A 76 1.46 -1.20 8.00
N LEU A 77 0.45 -0.55 7.39
CA LEU A 77 -0.74 -0.06 8.09
C LEU A 77 -1.54 -1.21 8.73
N LEU A 78 -1.76 -2.31 7.99
CA LEU A 78 -2.46 -3.48 8.50
C LEU A 78 -1.68 -4.20 9.61
N THR A 79 -0.35 -4.25 9.48
CA THR A 79 0.52 -4.85 10.52
C THR A 79 0.54 -4.00 11.79
N SER A 80 0.58 -2.67 11.65
CA SER A 80 0.44 -1.75 12.78
C SER A 80 -0.90 -1.97 13.49
N GLN A 81 -2.01 -2.04 12.75
CA GLN A 81 -3.34 -2.33 13.31
C GLN A 81 -3.32 -3.63 14.15
N SER A 82 -2.86 -4.74 13.56
CA SER A 82 -2.79 -6.03 14.26
C SER A 82 -1.94 -5.98 15.53
N THR A 83 -0.82 -5.25 15.48
CA THR A 83 0.09 -5.09 16.63
C THR A 83 -0.57 -4.27 17.75
N TYR A 84 -1.30 -3.21 17.41
CA TYR A 84 -2.04 -2.40 18.37
C TYR A 84 -3.14 -3.21 19.06
N THR A 85 -3.97 -3.93 18.30
CA THR A 85 -5.02 -4.79 18.86
C THR A 85 -4.45 -5.87 19.78
N ALA A 86 -3.39 -6.57 19.37
CA ALA A 86 -2.77 -7.62 20.19
C ALA A 86 -2.17 -7.09 21.50
N SER A 87 -1.56 -5.90 21.46
CA SER A 87 -1.02 -5.26 22.66
C SER A 87 -2.12 -4.87 23.66
N ASP A 88 -3.28 -4.42 23.17
CA ASP A 88 -4.40 -4.03 24.03
C ASP A 88 -5.07 -5.24 24.70
N GLU A 89 -5.31 -6.32 23.94
CA GLU A 89 -5.85 -7.58 24.47
C GLU A 89 -4.95 -8.18 25.56
N ALA A 90 -3.62 -8.12 25.36
CA ALA A 90 -2.64 -8.59 26.35
C ALA A 90 -2.70 -7.77 27.65
N GLN A 91 -2.87 -6.44 27.53
CA GLN A 91 -2.98 -5.55 28.67
C GLN A 91 -4.29 -5.75 29.43
N GLN A 92 -5.42 -5.86 28.72
CA GLN A 92 -6.73 -6.16 29.30
C GLN A 92 -6.72 -7.50 30.04
N SER A 93 -6.12 -8.53 29.46
CA SER A 93 -5.98 -9.86 30.07
C SER A 93 -5.15 -9.82 31.34
N THR A 94 -4.14 -8.95 31.40
CA THR A 94 -3.30 -8.75 32.59
C THR A 94 -4.05 -8.02 33.69
N PHE A 95 -4.77 -6.95 33.36
CA PHE A 95 -5.62 -6.25 34.33
C PHE A 95 -6.74 -7.14 34.88
N SER A 96 -7.40 -7.91 34.03
CA SER A 96 -8.46 -8.84 34.45
C SER A 96 -7.94 -9.89 35.43
N ARG A 97 -6.72 -10.42 35.18
CA ARG A 97 -6.05 -11.35 36.10
C ARG A 97 -5.68 -10.71 37.43
N LEU A 98 -5.21 -9.46 37.43
CA LEU A 98 -4.91 -8.72 38.66
C LEU A 98 -6.18 -8.45 39.47
N GLN A 99 -7.26 -8.03 38.81
CA GLN A 99 -8.55 -7.77 39.46
C GLN A 99 -9.12 -9.05 40.11
N GLY A 100 -9.05 -10.20 39.43
CA GLY A 100 -9.48 -11.49 39.98
C GLY A 100 -8.61 -12.03 41.12
N ARG A 101 -7.43 -11.44 41.39
CA ARG A 101 -6.58 -11.77 42.54
C ARG A 101 -6.78 -10.85 43.74
N LEU A 102 -7.43 -9.70 43.53
CA LEU A 102 -7.66 -8.67 44.54
C LEU A 102 -9.08 -8.71 45.14
N GLY A 103 -9.99 -9.50 44.55
CA GLY A 103 -11.28 -9.89 45.12
C GLY A 103 -11.25 -11.34 45.56
#